data_AF-A0A0D0IT22-F1
#
_entry.id   AF-A0A0D0IT22-F1
#
_cell.length_a   1.000
_cell.length_b   1.000
_cell.length_c   1.000
_cell.angle_alpha   90.00
_cell.angle_beta   90.00
_cell.angle_gamma   90.00
#
_symmetry.space_group_name_H-M   'P 1'
#
loop_
_entity.id
_entity.type
_entity.pdbx_description
1 polymer ?
#
loop_
_entity_poly.entity_id
_entity_poly.type
_entity_poly.pdbx_seq_one_letter_code
_entity_poly.pdbx_strand_id
1 'polypeptide(L)'
;MVRFYKFSYNTTDIIAAIVIAVLILCAILGYVFITSLNNWDGSCYGSFISGVAAIANAILLYLTLRRQGRSFKQERFETTFFNLLSNHEKVVERLFIEKNNENDNGFTKNRQIFDYILQESKLIKIALSSEKYLGQDTDIEDKGILYWEDMLYQTNINEKRELCKKHIEALKTDITIKFYNAKFHIAEKLYNKYNSLTDQTTKDLFCNKIVFKYYEPYMINYLHSIKEILKYTNDYIYRKKSISRYMNIFITSMSYKELFFIQNYAKYNKRFGKCIETCKLDKIIEAELSNK
;
A
#
# COMPACT_ATOMS: atom_id res chain seq x y z
N MET A 1 -26.98 -17.80 24.18
CA MET A 1 -26.23 -18.09 22.94
C MET A 1 -24.81 -18.49 23.34
N VAL A 2 -24.56 -19.79 23.54
CA VAL A 2 -23.29 -20.30 24.06
C VAL A 2 -22.29 -20.37 22.90
N ARG A 3 -21.27 -19.51 22.93
CA ARG A 3 -20.12 -19.59 22.01
C ARG A 3 -19.30 -20.82 22.39
N PHE A 4 -19.41 -21.88 21.58
CA PHE A 4 -18.44 -22.95 21.59
C PHE A 4 -17.08 -22.38 21.17
N TYR A 5 -16.18 -22.19 22.16
CA TYR A 5 -14.76 -22.06 21.89
C TYR A 5 -14.31 -23.37 21.25
N LYS A 6 -14.19 -23.37 19.93
CA LYS A 6 -13.53 -24.44 19.19
C LYS A 6 -12.05 -24.35 19.56
N PHE A 7 -11.65 -25.02 20.64
CA PHE A 7 -10.26 -25.23 21.00
C PHE A 7 -9.63 -26.01 19.85
N SER A 8 -9.01 -25.28 18.91
CA SER A 8 -8.13 -25.83 17.91
C SER A 8 -6.90 -26.31 18.66
N TYR A 9 -6.92 -27.53 19.18
CA TYR A 9 -5.72 -28.17 19.72
C TYR A 9 -4.64 -28.11 18.65
N ASN A 10 -3.58 -27.35 18.91
CA ASN A 10 -2.44 -27.33 18.03
C ASN A 10 -1.85 -28.73 18.02
N THR A 11 -1.48 -29.24 16.85
CA THR A 11 -0.90 -30.58 16.66
C THR A 11 0.29 -30.84 17.59
N THR A 12 0.97 -29.80 18.08
CA THR A 12 2.04 -29.89 19.09
C THR A 12 1.56 -30.25 20.48
N ASP A 13 0.39 -29.78 20.90
CA ASP A 13 -0.19 -30.08 22.21
C ASP A 13 -0.71 -31.53 22.22
N ILE A 14 -1.20 -31.99 21.06
CA ILE A 14 -1.55 -33.39 20.81
C ILE A 14 -0.29 -34.27 20.84
N ILE A 15 0.79 -33.87 20.17
CA ILE A 15 2.06 -34.61 20.17
C ILE A 15 2.68 -34.64 21.59
N ALA A 16 2.64 -33.54 22.33
CA ALA A 16 3.12 -33.50 23.71
C ALA A 16 2.28 -34.42 24.61
N ALA A 17 0.96 -34.41 24.46
CA ALA A 17 0.07 -35.33 25.19
C ALA A 17 0.33 -36.80 24.82
N ILE A 18 0.59 -37.10 23.54
CA ILE A 18 0.96 -38.45 23.08
C ILE A 18 2.29 -38.88 23.69
N VAL A 19 3.31 -38.01 23.69
CA VAL A 19 4.62 -38.32 24.29
C VAL A 19 4.47 -38.60 25.78
N ILE A 20 3.72 -37.78 26.51
CA ILE A 20 3.44 -38.00 27.94
C ILE A 20 2.69 -39.32 28.16
N ALA A 21 1.67 -39.61 27.36
CA ALA A 21 0.90 -40.85 27.44
C ALA A 21 1.78 -42.10 27.17
N VAL A 22 2.66 -42.03 26.17
CA VAL A 22 3.61 -43.12 25.84
C VAL A 22 4.60 -43.34 26.99
N LEU A 23 5.05 -42.29 27.67
CA LEU A 23 5.97 -42.42 28.81
C LEU A 23 5.31 -43.09 30.02
N ILE A 24 4.06 -42.73 30.31
CA ILE A 24 3.26 -43.37 31.35
C ILE A 24 3.07 -44.86 31.00
N LEU A 25 2.78 -45.17 29.74
CA LEU A 25 2.57 -46.54 29.26
C LEU A 25 3.87 -47.37 29.33
N CYS A 26 5.01 -46.80 28.95
CA CYS A 26 6.33 -47.43 29.09
C CYS A 26 6.73 -47.66 30.55
N ALA A 27 6.39 -46.75 31.46
CA ALA A 27 6.63 -46.94 32.90
C ALA A 27 5.79 -48.08 33.47
N ILE A 28 4.50 -48.15 33.10
CA ILE A 28 3.60 -49.24 33.50
C ILE A 28 4.08 -50.59 32.93
N LEU A 29 4.45 -50.65 31.65
CA LEU A 29 4.98 -51.86 31.03
C LEU A 29 6.32 -52.28 31.64
N GLY A 30 7.20 -51.34 31.94
CA GLY A 30 8.46 -51.61 32.65
C GLY A 30 8.24 -52.19 34.04
N TYR A 31 7.23 -51.69 34.77
CA TYR A 31 6.85 -52.22 36.08
C TYR A 31 6.32 -53.66 35.99
N VAL A 32 5.45 -53.94 35.02
CA VAL A 32 4.89 -55.28 34.78
C VAL A 32 5.98 -56.27 34.33
N PHE A 33 6.91 -55.83 33.49
CA PHE A 33 7.99 -56.68 32.99
C PHE A 33 9.01 -57.05 34.07
N ILE A 34 9.38 -56.11 34.95
CA ILE A 34 10.32 -56.36 36.05
C ILE A 34 9.69 -57.18 37.17
N THR A 35 8.40 -56.96 37.48
CA THR A 35 7.69 -57.81 38.44
C THR A 35 7.49 -59.23 37.92
N SER A 36 7.31 -59.43 36.61
CA SER A 36 7.24 -60.75 35.98
C SER A 36 8.56 -61.55 36.00
N LEU A 37 9.71 -60.89 36.16
CA LEU A 37 11.03 -61.53 36.12
C LEU A 37 11.53 -61.96 37.51
N ASN A 38 10.76 -61.76 38.59
CA ASN A 38 11.10 -62.10 39.99
C ASN A 38 12.45 -61.58 40.53
N ASN A 39 13.18 -60.78 39.74
CA ASN A 39 14.42 -60.13 40.11
C ASN A 39 14.11 -58.70 40.53
N TRP A 40 13.59 -58.55 41.74
CA TRP A 40 13.22 -57.23 42.25
C TRP A 40 14.44 -56.52 42.85
N ASP A 41 15.35 -56.10 41.97
CA ASP A 41 16.34 -55.10 42.31
C ASP A 41 15.79 -53.74 41.91
N GLY A 42 15.28 -52.99 42.90
CA GLY A 42 14.66 -51.67 42.68
C GLY A 42 15.58 -50.67 41.96
N SER A 43 16.89 -50.92 41.96
CA SER A 43 17.90 -50.17 41.22
C SER A 43 17.73 -50.26 39.70
N CYS A 44 17.34 -51.42 39.16
CA CYS A 44 17.15 -51.64 37.72
C CYS A 44 15.92 -50.91 37.18
N TYR A 45 14.81 -50.92 37.93
CA TYR A 45 13.58 -50.20 37.56
C TYR A 45 13.77 -48.69 37.63
N GLY A 46 14.42 -48.19 38.69
CA GLY A 46 14.76 -46.77 38.82
C GLY A 46 15.66 -46.28 37.68
N SER A 47 16.64 -47.08 37.27
CA SER A 47 17.53 -46.76 36.15
C SER A 47 16.80 -46.74 34.80
N PHE A 48 15.87 -47.67 34.57
CA PHE A 48 15.05 -47.70 33.36
C PHE A 48 14.12 -46.49 33.26
N ILE A 49 13.39 -46.15 34.33
CA ILE A 49 12.52 -44.96 34.35
C ILE A 49 13.34 -43.69 34.16
N SER A 50 14.51 -43.59 34.79
CA SER A 50 15.40 -42.43 34.64
C SER A 50 15.84 -42.25 33.18
N GLY A 51 16.22 -43.34 32.50
CA GLY A 51 16.56 -43.30 31.07
C GLY A 51 15.40 -42.85 30.17
N VAL A 52 14.20 -43.39 30.41
CA VAL A 52 12.99 -43.02 29.68
C VAL A 52 12.61 -41.55 29.91
N ALA A 53 12.70 -41.06 31.15
CA ALA A 53 12.45 -39.66 31.50
C ALA A 53 13.48 -38.70 30.89
N ALA A 54 14.75 -39.11 30.78
CA ALA A 54 15.80 -38.30 30.14
C ALA A 54 15.54 -38.11 28.64
N ILE A 55 15.15 -39.18 27.93
CA ILE A 55 14.81 -39.12 26.49
C ILE A 55 13.57 -38.24 26.26
N ALA A 56 12.55 -38.38 27.11
CA ALA A 56 11.37 -37.52 27.08
C ALA A 56 11.70 -36.03 27.19
N ASN A 57 12.53 -35.68 28.19
CA ASN A 57 12.96 -34.32 28.41
C ASN A 57 13.75 -33.77 27.21
N ALA A 58 14.62 -34.58 26.59
CA ALA A 58 15.33 -34.18 25.38
C ALA A 58 14.37 -33.87 24.21
N ILE A 59 13.33 -34.68 24.00
CA ILE A 59 12.32 -34.47 22.96
C ILE A 59 11.48 -33.22 23.25
N LEU A 60 11.01 -33.04 24.48
CA LEU A 60 10.24 -31.87 24.90
C LEU A 60 11.06 -30.59 24.79
N LEU A 61 12.33 -30.63 25.18
CA LEU A 61 13.25 -29.51 25.07
C LEU A 61 13.51 -29.17 23.60
N TYR A 62 13.74 -30.16 22.74
CA TYR A 62 13.87 -29.94 21.29
C TYR A 62 12.62 -29.29 20.68
N LEU A 63 11.42 -29.76 21.02
CA LEU A 63 10.16 -29.17 20.57
C LEU A 63 9.98 -27.73 21.08
N THR A 64 10.35 -27.50 22.34
CA THR A 64 10.26 -26.18 22.99
C THR A 64 11.24 -25.19 22.35
N LEU A 65 12.50 -25.57 22.15
CA LEU A 65 13.50 -24.75 21.46
C LEU A 65 13.08 -24.44 20.02
N ARG A 66 12.51 -25.43 19.30
CA ARG A 66 12.00 -25.22 17.95
C ARG A 66 10.83 -24.22 17.93
N ARG A 67 9.95 -24.25 18.95
CA ARG A 67 8.83 -23.31 19.09
C ARG A 67 9.32 -21.91 19.47
N GLN A 68 10.22 -21.80 20.43
CA GLN A 68 10.86 -20.54 20.82
C GLN A 68 11.57 -19.91 19.63
N GLY A 69 12.36 -20.68 18.88
CA GLY A 69 13.01 -20.21 17.66
C GLY A 69 12.04 -19.72 16.57
N ARG A 70 10.86 -20.32 16.45
CA ARG A 70 9.79 -19.82 15.56
C ARG A 70 9.13 -18.55 16.12
N SER A 71 8.87 -18.51 17.43
CA SER A 71 8.29 -17.36 18.12
C SER A 71 9.20 -16.13 18.00
N PHE A 72 10.49 -16.29 18.28
CA PHE A 72 11.48 -15.21 18.13
C PHE A 72 11.61 -14.70 16.69
N LYS A 73 11.55 -15.61 15.69
CA LYS A 73 11.54 -15.20 14.29
C LYS A 73 10.30 -14.38 13.93
N GLN A 74 9.14 -14.77 14.45
CA GLN A 74 7.91 -14.03 14.24
C GLN A 74 7.92 -12.69 14.97
N GLU A 75 8.36 -12.65 16.22
CA GLU A 75 8.47 -11.42 17.02
C GLU A 75 9.44 -10.43 16.36
N ARG A 76 10.63 -10.87 15.98
CA ARG A 76 11.61 -10.04 15.25
C ARG A 76 11.05 -9.53 13.93
N PHE A 77 10.27 -10.35 13.22
CA PHE A 77 9.56 -9.93 12.02
C PHE A 77 8.55 -8.83 12.34
N GLU A 78 7.67 -9.04 13.32
CA GLU A 78 6.62 -8.08 13.71
C GLU A 78 7.22 -6.75 14.17
N THR A 79 8.24 -6.77 15.02
CA THR A 79 8.95 -5.56 15.46
C THR A 79 9.52 -4.78 14.26
N THR A 80 10.19 -5.46 13.34
CA THR A 80 10.78 -4.81 12.15
C THR A 80 9.70 -4.31 11.20
N PHE A 81 8.63 -5.07 11.00
CA PHE A 81 7.49 -4.68 10.18
C PHE A 81 6.82 -3.41 10.71
N PHE A 82 6.54 -3.33 12.02
CA PHE A 82 5.93 -2.14 12.63
C PHE A 82 6.89 -0.94 12.63
N ASN A 83 8.20 -1.17 12.74
CA ASN A 83 9.19 -0.10 12.56
C ASN A 83 9.19 0.45 11.13
N LEU A 84 9.12 -0.42 10.12
CA LEU A 84 8.99 0.00 8.72
C LEU A 84 7.68 0.76 8.47
N LEU A 85 6.58 0.32 9.09
CA LEU A 85 5.28 1.00 9.02
C LEU A 85 5.36 2.41 9.62
N SER A 86 5.93 2.55 10.83
CA SER A 86 6.13 3.86 11.46
C SER A 86 7.06 4.76 10.66
N ASN A 87 8.11 4.20 10.04
CA ASN A 87 8.98 4.96 9.15
C ASN A 87 8.24 5.44 7.90
N HIS A 88 7.37 4.60 7.32
CA HIS A 88 6.53 4.97 6.20
C HIS A 88 5.59 6.14 6.56
N GLU A 89 4.96 6.11 7.73
CA GLU A 89 4.13 7.23 8.21
C GLU A 89 4.93 8.52 8.34
N LYS A 90 6.14 8.48 8.92
CA LYS A 90 7.03 9.65 9.01
C LYS A 90 7.46 10.16 7.63
N VAL A 91 7.64 9.27 6.65
CA VAL A 91 7.94 9.69 5.27
C VAL A 91 6.74 10.44 4.70
N VAL A 92 5.52 9.92 4.89
CA VAL A 92 4.28 10.58 4.44
C VAL A 92 4.10 11.95 5.10
N GLU A 93 4.38 12.09 6.39
CA GLU A 93 4.33 13.38 7.12
C GLU A 93 5.37 14.40 6.65
N ARG A 94 6.46 13.95 6.02
CA ARG A 94 7.51 14.83 5.50
C ARG A 94 7.32 15.16 4.03
N LEU A 95 6.33 14.56 3.36
CA LEU A 95 6.04 14.90 1.97
C LEU A 95 5.56 16.36 1.90
N PHE A 96 6.20 17.12 1.02
CA PHE A 96 5.78 18.47 0.66
C PHE A 96 5.95 18.64 -0.85
N ILE A 97 4.99 19.32 -1.47
CA ILE A 97 5.06 19.77 -2.85
C ILE A 97 4.70 21.25 -2.86
N GLU A 98 5.57 22.05 -3.47
CA GLU A 98 5.31 23.46 -3.72
C GLU A 98 4.23 23.60 -4.80
N LYS A 99 3.16 24.32 -4.50
CA LYS A 99 2.16 24.68 -5.49
C LYS A 99 2.71 25.83 -6.30
N ASN A 100 3.04 25.56 -7.56
CA ASN A 100 3.18 26.60 -8.56
C ASN A 100 1.83 26.69 -9.27
N ASN A 101 0.91 27.49 -8.73
CA ASN A 101 -0.33 27.89 -9.40
C ASN A 101 -0.40 29.42 -9.35
N GLU A 102 -0.88 30.08 -10.41
CA GLU A 102 -0.93 31.55 -10.56
C GLU A 102 -1.57 32.30 -9.38
N ASN A 103 -2.46 31.64 -8.61
CA ASN A 103 -3.27 32.27 -7.57
C ASN A 103 -2.97 31.79 -6.12
N ASP A 104 -2.05 30.85 -5.91
CA ASP A 104 -1.80 30.29 -4.57
C ASP A 104 -0.36 29.75 -4.43
N ASN A 105 0.54 30.60 -3.94
CA ASN A 105 1.90 30.23 -3.54
C ASN A 105 1.87 29.51 -2.18
N GLY A 106 1.35 28.28 -2.19
CA GLY A 106 1.18 27.46 -1.00
C GLY A 106 1.97 26.16 -1.06
N PHE A 107 2.21 25.55 0.10
CA PHE A 107 2.75 24.18 0.17
C PHE A 107 1.61 23.20 0.40
N THR A 108 1.51 22.16 -0.43
CA THR A 108 0.69 21.00 -0.10
C THR A 108 1.56 20.04 0.71
N LYS A 109 1.11 19.69 1.92
CA LYS A 109 1.87 18.85 2.85
C LYS A 109 1.14 17.56 3.18
N ASN A 110 1.89 16.57 3.64
CA ASN A 110 1.38 15.31 4.19
C ASN A 110 0.50 14.56 3.18
N ARG A 111 -0.61 13.99 3.65
CA ARG A 111 -1.57 13.21 2.84
C ARG A 111 -2.35 14.05 1.82
N GLN A 112 -2.38 15.38 1.95
CA GLN A 112 -3.08 16.26 0.99
C GLN A 112 -2.41 16.25 -0.39
N ILE A 113 -1.16 15.80 -0.47
CA ILE A 113 -0.43 15.67 -1.73
C ILE A 113 -1.10 14.68 -2.67
N PHE A 114 -1.67 13.59 -2.16
CA PHE A 114 -2.40 12.64 -2.99
C PHE A 114 -3.63 13.30 -3.63
N ASP A 115 -4.32 14.16 -2.90
CA ASP A 115 -5.45 14.92 -3.42
C ASP A 115 -5.02 15.85 -4.54
N TYR A 116 -3.92 16.56 -4.32
CA TYR A 116 -3.35 17.50 -5.26
C TYR A 116 -2.92 16.80 -6.55
N ILE A 117 -2.18 15.69 -6.47
CA ILE A 117 -1.77 14.88 -7.63
C ILE A 117 -3.00 14.40 -8.43
N LEU A 118 -4.07 14.01 -7.74
CA LEU A 118 -5.31 13.57 -8.42
C LEU A 118 -6.08 14.71 -9.08
N GLN A 119 -6.08 15.90 -8.46
CA GLN A 119 -6.64 17.10 -9.08
C GLN A 119 -5.86 17.50 -10.33
N GLU A 120 -4.53 17.47 -10.27
CA GLU A 120 -3.65 17.76 -11.40
C GLU A 120 -3.92 16.80 -12.57
N SER A 121 -4.15 15.51 -12.30
CA SER A 121 -4.53 14.55 -13.34
C SER A 121 -5.85 14.91 -14.04
N LYS A 122 -6.84 15.40 -13.29
CA LYS A 122 -8.11 15.88 -13.86
C LYS A 122 -7.91 17.13 -14.72
N LEU A 123 -7.06 18.05 -14.29
CA LEU A 123 -6.79 19.29 -15.02
C LEU A 123 -6.00 19.02 -16.31
N ILE A 124 -5.03 18.10 -16.28
CA ILE A 124 -4.36 17.62 -17.50
C ILE A 124 -5.36 16.95 -18.45
N LYS A 125 -6.30 16.16 -17.92
CA LYS A 125 -7.34 15.53 -18.74
C LYS A 125 -8.21 16.58 -19.45
N ILE A 126 -8.57 17.66 -18.77
CA ILE A 126 -9.29 18.78 -19.38
C ILE A 126 -8.43 19.44 -20.46
N ALA A 127 -7.15 19.73 -20.16
CA ALA A 127 -6.22 20.32 -21.12
C ALA A 127 -6.05 19.48 -22.39
N LEU A 128 -5.88 18.17 -22.25
CA LEU A 128 -5.72 17.23 -23.36
C LEU A 128 -7.02 16.95 -24.12
N SER A 129 -8.19 17.18 -23.51
CA SER A 129 -9.50 16.97 -24.14
C SER A 129 -10.07 18.25 -24.79
N SER A 130 -9.29 19.34 -24.81
CA SER A 130 -9.64 20.56 -25.54
C SER A 130 -9.83 20.29 -27.03
N GLU A 131 -10.71 21.05 -27.70
CA GLU A 131 -11.03 20.85 -29.13
C GLU A 131 -9.82 21.03 -30.05
N LYS A 132 -8.88 21.88 -29.65
CA LYS A 132 -7.65 22.17 -30.37
C LYS A 132 -6.49 22.34 -29.41
N TYR A 133 -5.27 22.07 -29.88
CA TYR A 133 -4.08 22.37 -29.12
C TYR A 133 -3.89 23.90 -29.01
N LEU A 134 -3.84 24.40 -27.78
CA LEU A 134 -3.74 25.85 -27.49
C LEU A 134 -2.28 26.35 -27.36
N GLY A 135 -1.28 25.47 -27.42
CA GLY A 135 0.11 25.86 -27.21
C GLY A 135 0.47 26.01 -25.73
N GLN A 136 1.57 26.72 -25.46
CA GLN A 136 2.17 26.89 -24.13
C GLN A 136 2.34 28.38 -23.72
N ASP A 137 2.10 29.33 -24.62
CA ASP A 137 2.32 30.77 -24.39
C ASP A 137 1.10 31.47 -23.78
N THR A 138 1.27 32.12 -22.63
CA THR A 138 0.19 32.79 -21.86
C THR A 138 0.09 34.31 -22.08
N ASP A 139 1.16 34.97 -22.55
CA ASP A 139 1.30 36.45 -22.54
C ASP A 139 0.24 37.24 -23.35
N ILE A 140 -0.36 36.64 -24.38
CA ILE A 140 -1.35 37.32 -25.24
C ILE A 140 -2.74 37.35 -24.57
N GLU A 141 -3.02 36.38 -23.70
CA GLU A 141 -4.35 36.16 -23.13
C GLU A 141 -4.60 36.99 -21.88
N ASP A 142 -3.54 37.30 -21.11
CA ASP A 142 -3.62 38.23 -19.97
C ASP A 142 -4.11 39.62 -20.40
N LYS A 143 -3.63 40.11 -21.56
CA LYS A 143 -4.10 41.37 -22.15
C LYS A 143 -5.57 41.29 -22.59
N GLY A 144 -6.01 40.10 -23.02
CA GLY A 144 -7.40 39.84 -23.37
C GLY A 144 -8.34 39.85 -22.16
N ILE A 145 -7.93 39.27 -21.04
CA ILE A 145 -8.71 39.30 -19.79
C ILE A 145 -8.91 40.73 -19.30
N LEU A 146 -7.82 41.51 -19.23
CA LEU A 146 -7.87 42.92 -18.83
C LEU A 146 -8.85 43.74 -19.69
N TYR A 147 -8.87 43.50 -21.00
CA TYR A 147 -9.82 44.15 -21.91
C TYR A 147 -11.29 43.84 -21.59
N TRP A 148 -11.62 42.56 -21.33
CA TRP A 148 -12.99 42.17 -21.02
C TRP A 148 -13.41 42.57 -19.59
N GLU A 149 -12.49 42.59 -18.63
CA GLU A 149 -12.74 43.09 -17.28
C GLU A 149 -13.03 44.60 -17.28
N ASP A 150 -12.31 45.38 -18.09
CA ASP A 150 -12.57 46.81 -18.28
C ASP A 150 -13.94 47.05 -18.95
N MET A 151 -14.27 46.30 -20.02
CA MET A 151 -15.60 46.34 -20.64
C MET A 151 -16.73 45.94 -19.69
N LEU A 152 -16.52 44.95 -18.81
CA LEU A 152 -17.47 44.54 -17.78
C LEU A 152 -17.74 45.67 -16.77
N TYR A 153 -16.70 46.41 -16.40
CA TYR A 153 -16.78 47.53 -15.47
C TYR A 153 -17.53 48.72 -16.08
N GLN A 154 -17.30 49.00 -17.37
CA GLN A 154 -17.89 50.13 -18.09
C GLN A 154 -19.35 49.88 -18.53
N THR A 155 -19.81 48.63 -18.54
CA THR A 155 -21.12 48.28 -19.09
C THR A 155 -22.20 48.08 -18.02
N ASN A 156 -23.29 48.85 -18.10
CA ASN A 156 -24.46 48.74 -17.21
C ASN A 156 -25.60 47.84 -17.73
N ILE A 157 -25.44 47.26 -18.92
CA ILE A 157 -26.46 46.39 -19.56
C ILE A 157 -26.23 44.94 -19.13
N ASN A 158 -27.20 44.33 -18.44
CA ASN A 158 -27.09 42.97 -17.89
C ASN A 158 -26.69 41.91 -18.95
N GLU A 159 -27.30 41.92 -20.13
CA GLU A 159 -26.99 40.96 -21.20
C GLU A 159 -25.52 41.04 -21.66
N LYS A 160 -25.00 42.27 -21.80
CA LYS A 160 -23.60 42.49 -22.17
C LYS A 160 -22.64 42.11 -21.04
N ARG A 161 -23.02 42.32 -19.79
CA ARG A 161 -22.23 41.87 -18.63
C ARG A 161 -22.11 40.35 -18.59
N GLU A 162 -23.21 39.63 -18.83
CA GLU A 162 -23.19 38.17 -18.91
C GLU A 162 -22.30 37.67 -20.06
N LEU A 163 -22.33 38.34 -21.22
CA LEU A 163 -21.44 38.03 -22.34
C LEU A 163 -19.96 38.27 -21.98
N CYS A 164 -19.63 39.39 -21.32
CA CYS A 164 -18.27 39.67 -20.89
C CYS A 164 -17.77 38.65 -19.87
N LYS A 165 -18.60 38.24 -18.89
CA LYS A 165 -18.24 37.17 -17.94
C LYS A 165 -17.91 35.86 -18.66
N LYS A 166 -18.73 35.45 -19.63
CA LYS A 166 -18.46 34.24 -20.44
C LYS A 166 -17.13 34.33 -21.18
N HIS A 167 -16.79 35.48 -21.77
CA HIS A 167 -15.50 35.67 -22.43
C HIS A 167 -14.33 35.62 -21.44
N ILE A 168 -14.46 36.22 -20.26
CA ILE A 168 -13.45 36.15 -19.20
C ILE A 168 -13.25 34.70 -18.74
N GLU A 169 -14.32 33.95 -18.52
CA GLU A 169 -14.25 32.54 -18.12
C GLU A 169 -13.60 31.65 -19.19
N ALA A 170 -13.93 31.89 -20.46
CA ALA A 170 -13.32 31.18 -21.58
C ALA A 170 -11.79 31.44 -21.64
N LEU A 171 -11.38 32.70 -21.55
CA LEU A 171 -9.96 33.07 -21.55
C LEU A 171 -9.22 32.51 -20.33
N LYS A 172 -9.82 32.56 -19.13
CA LYS A 172 -9.24 31.93 -17.92
C LYS A 172 -9.05 30.43 -18.10
N THR A 173 -9.99 29.77 -18.78
CA THR A 173 -9.89 28.34 -19.08
C THR A 173 -8.73 28.06 -20.05
N ASP A 174 -8.60 28.85 -21.12
CA ASP A 174 -7.53 28.73 -22.10
C ASP A 174 -6.14 28.95 -21.47
N ILE A 175 -5.98 29.99 -20.65
CA ILE A 175 -4.75 30.25 -19.89
C ILE A 175 -4.41 29.06 -18.98
N THR A 176 -5.41 28.55 -18.25
CA THR A 176 -5.21 27.37 -17.39
C THR A 176 -4.71 26.19 -18.21
N ILE A 177 -5.31 25.91 -19.38
CA ILE A 177 -4.88 24.81 -20.26
C ILE A 177 -3.43 25.00 -20.71
N LYS A 178 -3.04 26.21 -21.13
CA LYS A 178 -1.67 26.49 -21.55
C LYS A 178 -0.67 26.40 -20.41
N PHE A 179 -1.05 26.86 -19.22
CA PHE A 179 -0.27 26.70 -18.00
C PHE A 179 0.04 25.22 -17.74
N TYR A 180 -0.97 24.35 -17.80
CA TYR A 180 -0.77 22.90 -17.65
C TYR A 180 0.06 22.30 -18.79
N ASN A 181 -0.11 22.80 -20.03
CA ASN A 181 0.72 22.38 -21.15
C ASN A 181 2.20 22.75 -20.93
N ALA A 182 2.48 23.94 -20.40
CA ALA A 182 3.82 24.39 -20.08
C ALA A 182 4.43 23.59 -18.91
N LYS A 183 3.70 23.49 -17.78
CA LYS A 183 4.11 22.77 -16.56
C LYS A 183 4.47 21.31 -16.83
N PHE A 184 3.68 20.61 -17.65
CA PHE A 184 3.89 19.19 -17.95
C PHE A 184 4.57 18.93 -19.30
N HIS A 185 5.04 19.99 -19.98
CA HIS A 185 5.66 19.92 -21.31
C HIS A 185 4.82 19.14 -22.34
N ILE A 186 3.51 19.41 -22.36
CA ILE A 186 2.58 18.83 -23.33
C ILE A 186 2.78 19.56 -24.67
N ALA A 187 3.51 18.91 -25.57
CA ALA A 187 3.65 19.32 -26.96
C ALA A 187 2.49 18.76 -27.82
N GLU A 188 2.28 19.35 -28.99
CA GLU A 188 1.26 18.93 -29.96
C GLU A 188 1.30 17.42 -30.27
N LYS A 189 2.50 16.83 -30.34
CA LYS A 189 2.66 15.38 -30.53
C LYS A 189 2.02 14.54 -29.41
N LEU A 190 2.12 14.98 -28.15
CA LEU A 190 1.51 14.30 -27.01
C LEU A 190 -0.01 14.48 -27.00
N TYR A 191 -0.48 15.67 -27.36
CA TYR A 191 -1.90 15.98 -27.53
C TYR A 191 -2.54 15.10 -28.61
N ASN A 192 -1.95 15.03 -29.81
CA ASN A 192 -2.42 14.18 -30.90
C ASN A 192 -2.42 12.69 -30.52
N LYS A 193 -1.42 12.26 -29.74
CA LYS A 193 -1.37 10.90 -29.22
C LYS A 193 -2.53 10.62 -28.26
N TYR A 194 -2.89 11.55 -27.38
CA TYR A 194 -4.04 11.40 -26.50
C TYR A 194 -5.37 11.32 -27.28
N ASN A 195 -5.54 12.18 -28.29
CA ASN A 195 -6.75 12.19 -29.12
C ASN A 195 -6.88 10.96 -30.01
N SER A 196 -5.77 10.30 -30.36
CA SER A 196 -5.79 9.02 -31.07
C SER A 196 -6.30 7.84 -30.23
N LEU A 197 -6.36 7.99 -28.90
CA LEU A 197 -6.90 6.96 -28.01
C LEU A 197 -8.43 6.97 -28.08
N THR A 198 -9.05 5.80 -28.23
CA THR A 198 -10.51 5.66 -28.30
C THR A 198 -11.14 5.35 -26.94
N ASP A 199 -10.45 4.57 -26.10
CA ASP A 199 -10.99 4.12 -24.82
C ASP A 199 -10.69 5.09 -23.67
N GLN A 200 -11.71 5.38 -22.87
CA GLN A 200 -11.63 6.33 -21.77
C GLN A 200 -10.65 5.86 -20.67
N THR A 201 -10.57 4.56 -20.41
CA THR A 201 -9.63 4.06 -19.38
C THR A 201 -8.18 4.21 -19.82
N THR A 202 -7.90 4.00 -21.12
CA THR A 202 -6.57 4.26 -21.68
C THR A 202 -6.19 5.74 -21.68
N LYS A 203 -7.16 6.64 -21.92
CA LYS A 203 -6.97 8.09 -21.78
C LYS A 203 -6.62 8.49 -20.35
N ASP A 204 -7.36 7.97 -19.37
CA ASP A 204 -7.12 8.28 -17.96
C ASP A 204 -5.74 7.76 -17.49
N LEU A 205 -5.35 6.56 -17.92
CA LEU A 205 -4.00 6.02 -17.71
C LEU A 205 -2.91 6.88 -18.36
N PHE A 206 -3.17 7.44 -19.54
CA PHE A 206 -2.24 8.31 -20.23
C PHE A 206 -2.02 9.63 -19.46
N CYS A 207 -3.09 10.26 -18.97
CA CYS A 207 -3.00 11.46 -18.13
C CYS A 207 -2.23 11.17 -16.84
N ASN A 208 -2.61 10.10 -16.13
CA ASN A 208 -1.93 9.66 -14.91
C ASN A 208 -0.43 9.42 -15.14
N LYS A 209 -0.05 8.86 -16.28
CA LYS A 209 1.35 8.63 -16.65
C LYS A 209 2.15 9.94 -16.75
N ILE A 210 1.58 10.99 -17.32
CA ILE A 210 2.24 12.30 -17.42
C ILE A 210 2.45 12.89 -16.03
N VAL A 211 1.40 12.89 -15.21
CA VAL A 211 1.45 13.38 -13.83
C VAL A 211 2.48 12.62 -12.99
N PHE A 212 2.43 11.29 -13.01
CA PHE A 212 3.33 10.47 -12.20
C PHE A 212 4.78 10.65 -12.62
N LYS A 213 5.07 10.78 -13.92
CA LYS A 213 6.44 11.03 -14.37
C LYS A 213 6.98 12.36 -13.84
N TYR A 214 6.14 13.39 -13.77
CA TYR A 214 6.52 14.70 -13.22
C TYR A 214 6.76 14.63 -11.70
N TYR A 215 5.88 13.96 -10.95
CA TYR A 215 5.97 13.90 -9.48
C TYR A 215 6.84 12.76 -8.93
N GLU A 216 7.30 11.82 -9.77
CA GLU A 216 8.12 10.67 -9.36
C GLU A 216 9.36 11.07 -8.53
N PRO A 217 10.14 12.11 -8.88
CA PRO A 217 11.28 12.55 -8.07
C PRO A 217 10.89 12.98 -6.65
N TYR A 218 9.74 13.65 -6.50
CA TYR A 218 9.24 14.13 -5.20
C TYR A 218 8.68 12.98 -4.34
N MET A 219 8.17 11.93 -4.99
CA MET A 219 7.56 10.77 -4.33
C MET A 219 8.52 9.59 -4.17
N ILE A 220 9.79 9.74 -4.52
CA ILE A 220 10.74 8.62 -4.57
C ILE A 220 10.91 7.92 -3.21
N ASN A 221 11.03 8.69 -2.12
CA ASN A 221 11.20 8.17 -0.76
C ASN A 221 9.93 7.44 -0.30
N TYR A 222 8.76 7.99 -0.66
CA TYR A 222 7.47 7.37 -0.39
C TYR A 222 7.36 6.02 -1.09
N LEU A 223 7.61 5.97 -2.40
CA LEU A 223 7.58 4.75 -3.19
C LEU A 223 8.62 3.71 -2.72
N HIS A 224 9.79 4.18 -2.26
CA HIS A 224 10.82 3.33 -1.70
C HIS A 224 10.36 2.66 -0.40
N SER A 225 9.78 3.43 0.53
CA SER A 225 9.29 2.90 1.81
C SER A 225 8.23 1.79 1.63
N ILE A 226 7.32 1.96 0.66
CA ILE A 226 6.35 0.92 0.31
C ILE A 226 7.08 -0.33 -0.20
N LYS A 227 8.05 -0.15 -1.11
CA LYS A 227 8.80 -1.26 -1.69
C LYS A 227 9.60 -2.03 -0.63
N GLU A 228 10.15 -1.35 0.36
CA GLU A 228 10.84 -1.99 1.49
C GLU A 228 9.89 -2.85 2.32
N ILE A 229 8.70 -2.33 2.66
CA ILE A 229 7.66 -3.08 3.38
C ILE A 229 7.24 -4.32 2.59
N LEU A 230 6.99 -4.18 1.28
CA LEU A 230 6.57 -5.28 0.42
C LEU A 230 7.65 -6.36 0.32
N LYS A 231 8.89 -5.97 0.06
CA LYS A 231 10.03 -6.92 0.02
C LYS A 231 10.21 -7.63 1.35
N TYR A 232 10.23 -6.89 2.45
CA TYR A 232 10.40 -7.45 3.78
C TYR A 232 9.30 -8.47 4.11
N THR A 233 8.06 -8.13 3.80
CA THR A 233 6.90 -9.01 4.03
C THR A 233 6.98 -10.26 3.15
N ASN A 234 7.39 -10.13 1.90
CA ASN A 234 7.50 -11.26 0.98
C ASN A 234 8.65 -12.21 1.36
N ASP A 235 9.81 -11.68 1.74
CA ASP A 235 11.02 -12.47 1.96
C ASP A 235 11.00 -13.23 3.30
N TYR A 236 10.35 -12.68 4.32
CA TYR A 236 10.37 -13.25 5.68
C TYR A 236 9.13 -14.08 6.05
N ILE A 237 8.01 -13.92 5.33
CA ILE A 237 6.80 -14.67 5.66
C ILE A 237 6.74 -16.01 4.91
N TYR A 238 7.02 -17.09 5.65
CA TYR A 238 6.95 -18.47 5.15
C TYR A 238 5.53 -18.96 4.79
N ARG A 239 4.46 -18.29 5.23
CA ARG A 239 3.06 -18.70 4.99
C ARG A 239 2.27 -17.64 4.23
N LYS A 240 1.73 -17.99 3.06
CA LYS A 240 0.88 -17.09 2.25
C LYS A 240 -0.31 -16.48 3.02
N LYS A 241 -0.87 -17.20 4.01
CA LYS A 241 -2.02 -16.73 4.82
C LYS A 241 -1.65 -15.60 5.79
N SER A 242 -0.41 -15.51 6.25
CA SER A 242 0.05 -14.40 7.09
C SER A 242 0.39 -13.14 6.29
N ILE A 243 0.84 -13.26 5.04
CA ILE A 243 1.11 -12.10 4.16
C ILE A 243 -0.13 -11.21 4.06
N SER A 244 -1.29 -11.80 3.74
CA SER A 244 -2.55 -11.05 3.62
C SER A 244 -2.93 -10.32 4.92
N ARG A 245 -2.64 -10.89 6.09
CA ARG A 245 -2.91 -10.22 7.38
C ARG A 245 -2.10 -8.94 7.54
N TYR A 246 -0.79 -8.99 7.29
CA TYR A 246 0.07 -7.80 7.43
C TYR A 246 -0.17 -6.79 6.32
N MET A 247 -0.50 -7.23 5.11
CA MET A 247 -0.89 -6.33 4.01
C MET A 247 -2.22 -5.62 4.30
N ASN A 248 -3.18 -6.28 4.96
CA ASN A 248 -4.39 -5.61 5.44
C ASN A 248 -4.05 -4.52 6.47
N ILE A 249 -3.18 -4.81 7.44
CA ILE A 249 -2.72 -3.81 8.42
C ILE A 249 -2.08 -2.62 7.72
N PHE A 250 -1.22 -2.88 6.73
CA PHE A 250 -0.56 -1.84 5.93
C PHE A 250 -1.55 -0.97 5.13
N ILE A 251 -2.59 -1.57 4.54
CA ILE A 251 -3.62 -0.82 3.82
C ILE A 251 -4.48 0.01 4.78
N THR A 252 -4.78 -0.50 5.98
CA THR A 252 -5.58 0.25 6.97
C THR A 252 -4.91 1.51 7.48
N SER A 253 -3.57 1.62 7.41
CA SER A 253 -2.89 2.88 7.74
C SER A 253 -2.98 3.94 6.64
N MET A 254 -3.37 3.56 5.41
CA MET A 254 -3.38 4.45 4.24
C MET A 254 -4.73 5.15 4.03
N SER A 255 -4.70 6.30 3.36
CA SER A 255 -5.92 6.99 2.94
C SER A 255 -6.50 6.41 1.64
N TYR A 256 -7.79 6.62 1.37
CA TYR A 256 -8.42 6.17 0.11
C TYR A 256 -7.69 6.69 -1.15
N LYS A 257 -7.32 7.98 -1.13
CA LYS A 257 -6.67 8.64 -2.25
C LYS A 257 -5.23 8.17 -2.46
N GLU A 258 -4.57 7.80 -1.38
CA GLU A 258 -3.26 7.15 -1.39
C GLU A 258 -3.34 5.75 -2.03
N LEU A 259 -4.34 4.94 -1.65
CA LEU A 259 -4.57 3.63 -2.27
C LEU A 259 -4.85 3.76 -3.78
N PHE A 260 -5.65 4.75 -4.16
CA PHE A 260 -5.90 5.05 -5.58
C PHE A 260 -4.62 5.49 -6.31
N PHE A 261 -3.77 6.30 -5.67
CA PHE A 261 -2.46 6.66 -6.21
C PHE A 261 -1.58 5.41 -6.43
N ILE A 262 -1.46 4.54 -5.43
CA ILE A 262 -0.67 3.30 -5.51
C ILE A 262 -1.17 2.40 -6.64
N GLN A 263 -2.50 2.21 -6.76
CA GLN A 263 -3.08 1.36 -7.79
C GLN A 263 -2.77 1.87 -9.21
N ASN A 264 -2.90 3.18 -9.44
CA ASN A 264 -2.61 3.77 -10.74
C ASN A 264 -1.11 3.80 -11.04
N TYR A 265 -0.29 4.07 -10.02
CA TYR A 265 1.17 4.02 -10.15
C TYR A 265 1.67 2.60 -10.46
N ALA A 266 1.04 1.57 -9.90
CA ALA A 266 1.33 0.16 -10.20
C ALA A 266 1.10 -0.19 -11.69
N LYS A 267 0.05 0.36 -12.29
CA LYS A 267 -0.23 0.19 -13.72
C LYS A 267 0.79 0.90 -14.61
N TYR A 268 1.32 2.04 -14.15
CA TYR A 268 2.39 2.78 -14.85
C TYR A 268 3.76 2.10 -14.74
N ASN A 269 4.19 1.77 -13.51
CA ASN A 269 5.52 1.22 -13.25
C ASN A 269 5.45 -0.31 -13.07
N LYS A 270 5.71 -1.05 -14.15
CA LYS A 270 5.67 -2.52 -14.16
C LYS A 270 6.49 -3.19 -13.05
N ARG A 271 7.65 -2.62 -12.68
CA ARG A 271 8.49 -3.18 -11.61
C ARG A 271 7.82 -3.03 -10.24
N PHE A 272 7.20 -1.89 -10.00
CA PHE A 272 6.44 -1.63 -8.79
C PHE A 272 5.16 -2.48 -8.75
N GLY A 273 4.42 -2.55 -9.87
CA GLY A 273 3.23 -3.40 -10.01
C GLY A 273 3.53 -4.88 -9.69
N LYS A 274 4.64 -5.42 -10.19
CA LYS A 274 5.06 -6.79 -9.88
C LYS A 274 5.31 -7.02 -8.37
N CYS A 275 5.82 -6.02 -7.65
CA CYS A 275 6.01 -6.11 -6.20
C CYS A 275 4.67 -6.19 -5.46
N ILE A 276 3.70 -5.38 -5.89
CA ILE A 276 2.33 -5.35 -5.35
C ILE A 276 1.61 -6.67 -5.60
N GLU A 277 1.66 -7.20 -6.83
CA GLU A 277 1.06 -8.48 -7.22
C GLU A 277 1.65 -9.65 -6.42
N THR A 278 2.97 -9.64 -6.19
CA THR A 278 3.65 -10.70 -5.43
C THR A 278 3.11 -10.80 -4.00
N CYS A 279 2.84 -9.65 -3.37
CA CYS A 279 2.24 -9.57 -2.04
C CYS A 279 0.70 -9.71 -2.05
N LYS A 280 0.07 -9.89 -3.22
CA LYS A 280 -1.39 -9.85 -3.43
C LYS A 280 -2.06 -8.56 -2.96
N LEU A 281 -1.29 -7.48 -2.91
CA LEU A 281 -1.78 -6.18 -2.44
C LEU A 281 -2.76 -5.57 -3.46
N ASP A 282 -2.57 -5.86 -4.74
CA ASP A 282 -3.48 -5.50 -5.85
C ASP A 282 -4.94 -5.85 -5.54
N LYS A 283 -5.19 -7.11 -5.17
CA LYS A 283 -6.54 -7.61 -4.88
C LYS A 283 -7.15 -7.00 -3.62
N ILE A 284 -6.31 -6.70 -2.62
CA ILE A 284 -6.76 -6.10 -1.37
C ILE A 284 -7.11 -4.63 -1.60
N ILE A 285 -6.28 -3.91 -2.38
CA ILE A 285 -6.56 -2.53 -2.79
C ILE A 285 -7.85 -2.47 -3.61
N GLU A 286 -8.03 -3.37 -4.59
CA GLU A 286 -9.26 -3.42 -5.39
C GLU A 286 -10.51 -3.65 -4.53
N ALA A 287 -10.44 -4.60 -3.58
CA ALA A 287 -11.54 -4.85 -2.66
C ALA A 287 -11.87 -3.61 -1.80
N GLU A 288 -10.86 -2.93 -1.25
CA GLU A 288 -11.07 -1.73 -0.43
C GLU A 288 -11.56 -0.52 -1.23
N LEU A 289 -11.11 -0.36 -2.47
CA LEU A 289 -11.60 0.70 -3.34
C LEU A 289 -13.02 0.44 -3.84
N SER A 290 -13.46 -0.83 -3.94
CA SER A 290 -14.83 -1.19 -4.33
C SER A 290 -15.87 -1.08 -3.21
N ASN A 291 -15.42 -1.11 -1.94
CA ASN A 291 -16.30 -1.05 -0.77
C ASN A 291 -16.59 0.39 -0.27
N LYS A 292 -16.01 1.41 -0.90
CA LYS A 292 -16.13 2.83 -0.54
C LYS A 292 -16.54 3.66 -1.75
#